data_AF-A0A3D5VEZ9-F1
#
_entry.id   AF-A0A3D5VEZ9-F1
#
_cell.length_a   1.000
_cell.length_b   1.000
_cell.length_c   1.000
_cell.angle_alpha   90.00
_cell.angle_beta   90.00
_cell.angle_gamma   90.00
#
_symmetry.space_group_name_H-M   'P 1'
#
loop_
_entity.id
_entity.type
_entity.pdbx_description
1 polymer ?
#
loop_
_entity_poly.entity_id
_entity_poly.type
_entity_poly.pdbx_seq_one_letter_code
_entity_poly.pdbx_strand_id
1 'polypeptide(L)'
;YNQVIKRMNGKLFPFGWCKFLYYKNKINTVRLFALMVVPEYHRKGVSAALYKHGMEVAKRRGYIGGDASSIHEFNLKIYNDALGSGGKAYRRFRIYQYKL
;
A
#
# COMPACT_ATOMS: atom_id res chain seq x y z
N TYR A 1 -5.10 1.95 -7.40
CA TYR A 1 -6.12 2.86 -7.94
C TYR A 1 -6.18 4.26 -7.31
N ASN A 2 -5.65 4.50 -6.10
CA ASN A 2 -5.72 5.82 -5.44
C ASN A 2 -5.25 7.00 -6.31
N GLN A 3 -4.21 6.80 -7.13
CA GLN A 3 -3.72 7.83 -8.06
C GLN A 3 -4.82 8.31 -9.04
N VAL A 4 -5.63 7.38 -9.54
CA VAL A 4 -6.71 7.66 -10.49
C VAL A 4 -7.88 8.35 -9.78
N ILE A 5 -8.30 7.81 -8.63
CA ILE A 5 -9.41 8.36 -7.84
C ILE A 5 -9.12 9.80 -7.42
N LYS A 6 -7.88 10.12 -7.05
CA LYS A 6 -7.45 11.49 -6.76
C LYS A 6 -7.63 12.42 -7.96
N ARG A 7 -7.32 11.97 -9.18
CA ARG A 7 -7.51 12.75 -10.43
C ARG A 7 -8.98 12.93 -10.80
N MET A 8 -9.84 11.98 -10.42
CA MET A 8 -11.30 12.05 -10.58
C MET A 8 -11.97 12.98 -9.57
N ASN A 9 -11.28 13.36 -8.49
CA ASN A 9 -11.85 14.09 -7.36
C ASN A 9 -13.11 13.41 -6.77
N GLY A 10 -13.13 12.07 -6.74
CA GLY A 10 -14.24 11.29 -6.21
C GLY A 10 -15.55 11.32 -7.01
N LYS A 11 -15.61 12.03 -8.15
CA LYS A 11 -16.82 12.12 -8.99
C LYS A 11 -16.66 11.30 -10.26
N LEU A 12 -17.70 10.52 -10.61
CA LEU A 12 -17.73 9.76 -11.86
C LEU A 12 -18.21 10.61 -13.04
N PHE A 13 -19.17 11.50 -12.81
CA PHE A 13 -19.78 12.38 -13.81
C PHE A 13 -19.42 13.86 -13.58
N PRO A 14 -19.44 14.69 -14.63
CA PRO A 14 -19.69 14.32 -16.03
C PRO A 14 -18.49 13.67 -16.73
N PHE A 15 -17.25 13.93 -16.29
CA PHE A 15 -16.02 13.51 -17.01
C PHE A 15 -15.06 12.63 -16.18
N GLY A 16 -15.48 12.17 -15.00
CA GLY A 16 -14.65 11.31 -14.13
C GLY A 16 -14.32 9.96 -14.76
N TRP A 17 -15.26 9.37 -15.50
CA TRP A 17 -15.05 8.12 -16.25
C TRP A 17 -13.98 8.26 -17.34
N CYS A 18 -13.94 9.38 -18.08
CA CYS A 18 -12.88 9.66 -19.06
C CYS A 18 -11.51 9.68 -18.39
N LYS A 19 -11.40 10.42 -17.27
CA LYS A 19 -10.17 10.48 -16.47
C LYS A 19 -9.78 9.10 -15.97
N PHE A 20 -10.74 8.30 -15.51
CA PHE A 20 -10.49 6.93 -15.07
C PHE A 20 -9.87 6.08 -16.18
N LEU A 21 -10.50 6.03 -17.35
CA LEU A 21 -10.03 5.24 -18.48
C LEU A 21 -8.66 5.70 -18.99
N TYR A 22 -8.40 7.00 -18.96
CA TYR A 22 -7.11 7.56 -19.36
C TYR A 22 -5.98 7.26 -18.36
N TYR A 23 -6.25 7.39 -17.05
CA TYR A 23 -5.22 7.25 -16.01
C TYR A 23 -5.08 5.81 -15.47
N LYS A 24 -6.02 4.89 -15.69
CA LYS A 24 -5.94 3.51 -15.17
C LYS A 24 -4.67 2.78 -15.61
N ASN A 25 -4.21 3.02 -16.84
CA ASN A 25 -3.00 2.41 -17.40
C ASN A 25 -1.71 3.18 -17.04
N LYS A 26 -1.83 4.31 -16.33
CA LYS A 26 -0.69 5.17 -15.91
C LYS A 26 -0.33 4.98 -14.44
N ILE A 27 -0.91 3.98 -13.77
CA ILE A 27 -0.61 3.68 -12.36
C ILE A 27 0.79 3.08 -12.27
N ASN A 28 1.69 3.78 -11.58
CA ASN A 28 3.10 3.41 -11.46
C ASN A 28 3.54 3.06 -10.03
N THR A 29 2.59 2.89 -9.09
CA THR A 29 2.86 2.41 -7.73
C THR A 29 2.07 1.14 -7.44
N VAL A 30 2.66 0.21 -6.70
CA VAL A 30 1.99 -1.00 -6.21
C VAL A 30 1.50 -0.81 -4.77
N ARG A 31 0.56 -1.66 -4.34
CA ARG A 31 0.12 -1.73 -2.96
C ARG A 31 0.40 -3.13 -2.43
N LEU A 32 1.18 -3.22 -1.35
CA LEU A 32 1.26 -4.42 -0.53
C LEU A 32 0.04 -4.43 0.38
N PHE A 33 -0.94 -5.27 0.06
CA PHE A 33 -2.20 -5.31 0.79
C PHE A 33 -2.08 -6.03 2.13
N ALA A 34 -1.46 -7.20 2.09
CA ALA A 34 -1.19 -8.00 3.27
C ALA A 34 0.18 -8.66 3.10
N LEU A 35 0.90 -8.78 4.22
CA LEU A 35 2.08 -9.61 4.34
C LEU A 35 1.90 -10.44 5.60
N MET A 36 1.96 -11.75 5.43
CA MET A 36 1.76 -12.70 6.51
C MET A 36 2.89 -13.72 6.47
N VAL A 37 3.36 -14.08 7.66
CA VAL A 37 4.33 -15.14 7.87
C VAL A 37 3.74 -16.03 8.95
N VAL A 38 3.75 -17.33 8.72
CA VAL A 38 3.29 -18.31 9.72
C VAL A 38 4.20 -18.28 10.96
N PRO A 39 3.68 -18.52 12.18
CA PRO A 39 4.41 -18.30 13.44
C PRO A 39 5.77 -19.01 13.52
N GLU A 40 5.89 -20.20 12.93
CA GLU A 40 7.09 -21.04 12.92
C GLU A 40 8.27 -20.37 12.19
N TYR A 41 7.97 -19.35 11.36
CA TYR A 41 8.92 -18.62 10.54
C TYR A 41 9.12 -17.17 11.00
N HIS A 42 8.54 -16.77 12.14
CA HIS A 42 8.80 -15.46 12.73
C HIS A 42 10.25 -15.34 13.20
N ARG A 43 10.81 -14.12 13.13
CA ARG A 43 12.20 -13.80 13.52
C ARG A 43 13.28 -14.57 12.75
N LYS A 44 12.94 -15.16 11.60
CA LYS A 44 13.88 -15.83 10.69
C LYS A 44 14.20 -15.02 9.43
N GLY A 45 13.90 -13.71 9.43
CA GLY A 45 14.11 -12.83 8.27
C GLY A 45 13.14 -13.03 7.10
N VAL A 46 12.13 -13.89 7.25
CA VAL A 46 11.19 -14.23 6.16
C VAL A 46 10.39 -13.02 5.69
N SER A 47 9.91 -12.16 6.59
CA SER A 47 9.20 -10.93 6.21
C SER A 47 10.10 -9.99 5.39
N ALA A 48 11.35 -9.78 5.82
CA ALA A 48 12.32 -8.98 5.09
C ALA A 48 12.62 -9.55 3.68
N ALA A 49 12.76 -10.87 3.56
CA ALA A 49 12.94 -11.53 2.27
C ALA A 49 11.73 -11.34 1.33
N LEU A 50 10.50 -11.43 1.86
CA LEU A 50 9.28 -11.16 1.11
C LEU A 50 9.20 -9.70 0.63
N TYR A 51 9.54 -8.73 1.50
CA TYR A 51 9.62 -7.32 1.11
C TYR A 51 10.63 -7.10 -0.01
N LYS A 52 11.86 -7.60 0.15
CA LYS A 52 12.93 -7.48 -0.86
C LYS A 52 12.48 -8.05 -2.20
N HIS A 53 11.98 -9.28 -2.21
CA HIS A 53 11.53 -9.94 -3.43
C HIS A 53 10.38 -9.17 -4.11
N GLY A 54 9.39 -8.74 -3.33
CA GLY A 54 8.27 -7.95 -3.84
C GLY A 54 8.72 -6.62 -4.47
N MET A 55 9.64 -5.91 -3.81
CA MET A 55 10.21 -4.66 -4.31
C MET A 55 11.04 -4.87 -5.60
N GLU A 56 11.84 -5.94 -5.68
CA GLU A 56 12.61 -6.27 -6.87
C GLU A 56 11.70 -6.61 -8.07
N VAL A 57 10.64 -7.38 -7.84
CA VAL A 57 9.62 -7.68 -8.87
C VAL A 57 8.91 -6.39 -9.30
N ALA A 58 8.51 -5.53 -8.36
CA ALA A 58 7.86 -4.27 -8.67
C ALA A 58 8.78 -3.36 -9.52
N LYS A 59 10.05 -3.23 -9.15
CA LYS A 59 11.05 -2.48 -9.90
C LYS A 59 11.24 -3.03 -11.32
N ARG A 60 11.37 -4.36 -11.47
CA ARG A 60 11.49 -5.01 -12.80
C ARG A 60 10.28 -4.76 -13.69
N ARG A 61 9.08 -4.58 -13.11
CA ARG A 61 7.84 -4.25 -13.83
C ARG A 61 7.66 -2.75 -14.08
N GLY A 62 8.65 -1.91 -13.75
CA GLY A 62 8.61 -0.47 -13.99
C GLY A 62 7.83 0.33 -12.94
N TYR A 63 7.47 -0.26 -11.81
CA TYR A 63 6.88 0.49 -10.70
C TYR A 63 7.95 1.31 -9.98
N ILE A 64 7.62 2.55 -9.64
CA ILE A 64 8.54 3.51 -9.01
C ILE A 64 8.50 3.47 -7.48
N GLY A 65 7.58 2.69 -6.91
CA GLY A 65 7.40 2.57 -5.46
C GLY A 65 6.10 1.88 -5.10
N GLY A 66 5.72 1.98 -3.83
CA GLY A 66 4.49 1.39 -3.35
C GLY A 66 4.03 1.86 -1.98
N ASP A 67 2.90 1.33 -1.57
CA ASP A 67 2.20 1.60 -0.31
C ASP A 67 1.97 0.30 0.46
N ALA A 68 2.12 0.32 1.78
CA ALA A 68 1.96 -0.85 2.66
C ALA A 68 0.53 -1.00 3.25
N SER A 69 -0.44 -0.32 2.65
CA SER A 69 -1.84 -0.27 3.13
C SER A 69 -1.94 0.27 4.56
N SER A 70 -3.15 0.22 5.12
CA SER A 70 -3.39 0.65 6.50
C SER A 70 -2.89 -0.43 7.46
N ILE A 71 -1.89 -0.09 8.26
CA ILE A 71 -1.42 -0.92 9.37
C ILE A 71 -2.11 -0.46 10.65
N HIS A 72 -2.71 -1.39 11.39
CA HIS A 72 -3.30 -1.07 12.69
C HIS A 72 -2.19 -0.64 13.67
N GLU A 73 -2.43 0.40 14.45
CA GLU A 73 -1.45 1.01 15.38
C GLU A 73 -0.89 0.02 16.43
N PHE A 74 -1.61 -1.05 16.74
CA PHE A 74 -1.19 -2.09 17.68
C PHE A 74 -0.37 -3.21 17.02
N ASN A 75 -0.32 -3.28 15.69
CA ASN A 75 0.49 -4.26 14.98
C ASN A 75 1.91 -3.73 14.75
N LEU A 76 2.68 -3.65 15.84
CA LEU A 76 4.05 -3.13 15.83
C LEU A 76 4.99 -3.99 14.97
N LYS A 77 4.73 -5.29 14.83
CA LYS A 77 5.56 -6.20 14.04
C LYS A 77 5.58 -5.79 12.56
N ILE A 78 4.41 -5.72 11.93
CA ILE A 78 4.35 -5.33 10.50
C ILE A 78 4.70 -3.86 10.29
N TYR A 79 4.41 -2.99 11.28
CA TYR A 79 4.81 -1.58 11.24
C TYR A 79 6.34 -1.44 11.18
N ASN A 80 7.06 -2.16 12.04
CA ASN A 80 8.51 -2.16 12.06
C ASN A 80 9.10 -2.82 10.81
N ASP A 81 8.50 -3.90 10.30
CA ASP A 81 8.92 -4.52 9.03
C ASP A 81 8.78 -3.54 7.84
N ALA A 82 7.69 -2.77 7.79
CA ALA A 82 7.47 -1.77 6.76
C ALA A 82 8.47 -0.60 6.83
N LEU A 83 8.82 -0.14 8.04
CA LEU A 83 9.86 0.88 8.23
C LEU A 83 11.25 0.33 7.91
N GLY A 84 11.58 -0.87 8.39
CA GLY A 84 12.87 -1.53 8.19
C GLY A 84 13.15 -1.88 6.72
N SER A 85 12.11 -2.06 5.91
CA SER A 85 12.23 -2.23 4.46
C SER A 85 12.41 -0.92 3.67
N GLY A 86 12.51 0.22 4.36
CA GLY A 86 12.71 1.55 3.76
C GLY A 86 11.41 2.36 3.57
N GLY A 87 10.29 1.87 4.10
CA GLY A 87 9.03 2.61 4.12
C GLY A 87 9.07 3.84 5.03
N LYS A 88 8.15 4.78 4.79
CA LYS A 88 7.97 5.98 5.62
C LYS A 88 6.49 6.15 5.96
N ALA A 89 6.20 6.41 7.23
CA ALA A 89 4.84 6.75 7.66
C ALA A 89 4.43 8.10 7.07
N TYR A 90 3.43 8.12 6.20
CA TYR A 90 3.00 9.34 5.50
C TYR A 90 1.57 9.79 5.86
N ARG A 91 0.74 8.89 6.39
CA ARG A 91 -0.63 9.20 6.82
C ARG A 91 -1.01 8.35 8.02
N ARG A 92 -1.70 8.98 8.97
CA ARG A 92 -2.24 8.35 10.17
C ARG A 92 -3.74 8.57 10.19
N PHE A 93 -4.50 7.47 10.26
CA PHE A 93 -5.95 7.51 10.37
C PHE A 93 -6.36 7.32 11.83
N ARG A 94 -7.48 7.94 12.21
CA ARG A 94 -8.12 7.78 13.51
C ARG A 94 -9.58 7.42 13.26
N ILE A 95 -10.03 6.34 13.89
CA ILE A 95 -11.40 5.87 13.79
C ILE A 95 -12.11 6.39 15.03
N TYR A 96 -13.18 7.14 14.83
CA TYR A 96 -14.06 7.63 15.89
C TYR A 96 -15.39 6.89 15.76
N GLN A 97 -15.90 6.41 16.88
CA GLN A 97 -17.22 5.80 16.94
C GLN A 97 -18.12 6.74 17.73
N TYR A 98 -19.15 7.28 17.08
CA TYR A 98 -20.25 7.92 17.76
C TYR A 98 -21.29 6.84 18.08
N LYS A 99 -21.68 6.73 19.34
CA LYS A 99 -22.82 5.89 19.75
C LYS A 99 -24.07 6.76 19.64
N LEU A 100 -24.95 6.40 18.73
CA LEU A 100 -26.32 6.92 18.67
C LEU A 100 -27.13 6.40 19.85
#